data_AF-A0A0S4XFN4-F1
#
_entry.id   AF-A0A0S4XFN4-F1
#
_cell.length_a   1.000
_cell.length_b   1.000
_cell.length_c   1.000
_cell.angle_alpha   90.00
_cell.angle_beta   90.00
_cell.angle_gamma   90.00
#
_symmetry.space_group_name_H-M   'P 1'
#
loop_
_entity.id
_entity.type
_entity.pdbx_description
1 polymer ?
#
loop_
_entity_poly.entity_id
_entity_poly.type
_entity_poly.pdbx_seq_one_letter_code
_entity_poly.pdbx_strand_id
1 'polypeptide(L)'
;MHDRAYTDAPRSFSGLGKRKRAERLAEIGQLYDRHIVGPAILDAGLTHGLPADDGHREVRGHWRRPHFKMQPHGPNASLRKLVFIGPTIVRPDRLGL
;
A
#
# COMPACT_ATOMS: atom_id res chain seq x y z
N MET A 1 -6.64 7.90 -0.65
CA MET A 1 -6.88 8.21 0.77
C MET A 1 -5.52 8.41 1.45
N HIS A 2 -5.40 9.41 2.32
CA HIS A 2 -4.18 9.68 3.07
C HIS A 2 -4.45 9.37 4.54
N ASP A 3 -3.63 8.52 5.15
CA ASP A 3 -3.65 8.27 6.59
C ASP A 3 -2.47 9.03 7.21
N ARG A 4 -2.77 10.13 7.92
CA ARG A 4 -1.77 11.08 8.44
C ARG A 4 -1.54 10.91 9.95
N ALA A 5 -1.45 9.66 10.39
CA ALA A 5 -1.34 9.30 11.80
C ALA A 5 -0.16 9.98 12.54
N TYR A 6 0.98 10.22 11.87
CA TYR A 6 2.11 10.92 12.50
C TYR A 6 1.90 12.44 12.50
N THR A 7 1.51 13.00 11.36
CA THR A 7 1.33 14.44 11.22
C THR A 7 0.23 14.99 12.13
N ASP A 8 -0.87 14.24 12.27
CA ASP A 8 -2.03 14.67 13.05
C ASP A 8 -1.90 14.32 14.55
N ALA A 9 -0.83 13.64 14.96
CA ALA A 9 -0.64 13.22 16.35
C ALA A 9 -0.44 14.42 17.30
N PRO A 10 -1.15 14.47 18.45
CA PRO A 10 -1.03 15.56 19.39
C PRO A 10 0.33 15.55 20.09
N ARG A 11 1.07 16.66 20.03
CA ARG A 11 2.37 16.81 20.71
C ARG A 11 2.28 17.49 22.08
N SER A 12 1.15 18.12 22.37
CA SER A 12 0.88 18.75 23.68
C SER A 12 -0.13 17.94 24.47
N PHE A 13 0.31 17.40 25.61
CA PHE A 13 -0.56 16.65 26.53
C PHE A 13 -0.74 17.41 27.84
N SER A 14 -1.96 17.87 28.13
CA SER A 14 -2.33 18.43 29.44
C SER A 14 -2.58 17.31 30.46
N GLY A 15 -2.24 17.53 31.74
CA GLY A 15 -2.54 16.59 32.82
C GLY A 15 -1.68 15.33 32.89
N LEU A 16 -0.72 15.13 31.97
CA LEU A 16 0.26 14.04 32.04
C LEU A 16 1.55 14.46 32.75
N GLY A 17 2.01 13.62 33.67
CA GLY A 17 3.34 13.75 34.29
C GLY A 17 4.48 13.53 33.30
N LYS A 18 5.68 14.03 33.64
CA LYS A 18 6.87 14.05 32.76
C LYS A 18 7.17 12.71 32.09
N ARG A 19 7.12 11.60 32.85
CA ARG A 19 7.39 10.25 32.34
C ARG A 19 6.40 9.82 31.25
N LYS A 20 5.10 9.89 31.53
CA LYS A 20 4.05 9.51 30.56
C LYS A 20 4.05 10.40 29.32
N ARG A 21 4.40 11.68 29.47
CA ARG A 21 4.57 12.58 28.32
C ARG A 21 5.73 12.12 27.42
N ALA A 22 6.86 11.73 27.99
CA ALA A 22 8.01 11.23 27.23
C ALA A 22 7.67 9.91 26.49
N GLU A 23 6.98 8.98 27.16
CA GLU A 23 6.51 7.72 26.55
C GLU A 23 5.59 7.99 25.34
N ARG A 24 4.60 8.87 25.48
CA ARG A 24 3.68 9.21 24.38
C ARG A 24 4.40 9.89 23.20
N LEU A 25 5.36 10.77 23.47
CA LEU A 25 6.15 11.37 22.40
C LEU A 25 7.03 10.33 21.68
N ALA A 26 7.57 9.35 22.40
CA ALA A 26 8.35 8.25 21.82
C ALA A 26 7.47 7.31 20.97
N GLU A 27 6.24 7.04 21.39
CA GLU A 27 5.26 6.30 20.59
C GLU A 27 4.89 7.05 19.32
N ILE A 28 4.61 8.36 19.42
CA ILE A 28 4.33 9.20 18.26
C ILE A 28 5.51 9.20 17.29
N GLY A 29 6.76 9.21 17.80
CA GLY A 29 7.96 9.12 16.98
C GLY A 29 8.07 7.86 16.10
N GLN A 30 7.30 6.81 16.40
CA GLN A 30 7.26 5.57 15.62
C GLN A 30 6.11 5.54 14.61
N LEU A 31 5.22 6.53 14.61
CA LEU A 31 4.14 6.63 13.63
C LEU A 31 4.69 7.09 12.29
N TYR A 32 4.06 6.64 11.21
CA TYR A 32 4.35 7.08 9.85
C TYR A 32 3.05 7.46 9.15
N ASP A 33 3.10 8.51 8.34
CA ASP A 33 2.01 8.82 7.42
C ASP A 33 2.03 7.85 6.24
N ARG A 34 0.86 7.39 5.81
CA ARG A 34 0.70 6.37 4.77
C ARG A 34 -0.18 6.89 3.64
N HIS A 35 0.28 6.66 2.41
CA HIS A 35 -0.52 6.85 1.21
C HIS A 35 -1.18 5.50 0.86
N ILE A 36 -2.50 5.43 0.96
CA ILE A 36 -3.25 4.23 0.58
C ILE A 36 -3.47 4.28 -0.93
N VAL A 37 -2.77 3.40 -1.65
CA VAL A 37 -2.84 3.28 -3.12
C VAL A 37 -3.71 2.08 -3.49
N GLY A 38 -4.92 2.37 -3.99
CA GLY A 38 -5.90 1.42 -4.50
C GLY A 38 -7.22 2.14 -4.81
N PRO A 39 -8.10 1.58 -5.66
CA PRO A 39 -9.48 2.02 -5.75
C PRO A 39 -10.13 1.77 -4.39
N ALA A 40 -10.82 2.78 -3.85
CA ALA A 40 -11.44 2.75 -2.53
C ALA A 40 -12.58 1.71 -2.36
N ILE A 41 -12.78 0.80 -3.33
CA ILE A 41 -13.98 -0.04 -3.48
C ILE A 41 -13.68 -1.54 -3.23
N LEU A 42 -12.42 -1.98 -3.17
CA LEU A 42 -12.12 -3.42 -3.18
C LEU A 42 -11.93 -4.09 -1.81
N ASP A 43 -12.06 -3.38 -0.69
CA ASP A 43 -12.14 -4.03 0.62
C ASP A 43 -13.52 -4.72 0.85
N ALA A 44 -14.52 -4.41 0.02
CA ALA A 44 -15.85 -5.03 0.07
C ALA A 44 -15.99 -6.32 -0.75
N GLY A 45 -14.97 -6.71 -1.55
CA GLY A 45 -15.11 -7.71 -2.61
C GLY A 45 -14.24 -8.97 -2.50
N LEU A 46 -13.64 -9.25 -1.34
CA LEU A 46 -12.93 -10.52 -1.12
C LEU A 46 -13.85 -11.75 -1.08
N THR A 47 -15.16 -11.54 -1.07
CA THR A 47 -16.19 -12.57 -1.20
C THR A 47 -16.92 -12.36 -2.52
N HIS A 48 -16.64 -13.18 -3.51
CA HIS A 48 -17.54 -13.70 -4.54
C HIS A 48 -16.63 -14.38 -5.56
N GLY A 49 -16.39 -15.67 -5.33
CA GLY A 49 -16.01 -16.58 -6.40
C GLY A 49 -17.25 -16.76 -7.27
N LEU A 50 -17.20 -16.25 -8.50
CA LEU A 50 -18.14 -16.71 -9.53
C LEU A 50 -17.59 -18.01 -10.12
N PRO A 51 -18.43 -19.02 -10.39
CA PRO A 51 -18.00 -20.27 -10.98
C PRO A 51 -17.56 -19.98 -12.42
N ALA A 52 -16.40 -20.53 -12.79
CA ALA A 52 -15.92 -20.52 -14.16
C ALA A 52 -16.79 -21.47 -14.97
N ASP A 53 -17.61 -20.91 -15.86
CA ASP A 53 -18.21 -21.66 -16.96
C ASP A 53 -17.49 -21.30 -18.27
N ASP A 54 -17.27 -22.35 -19.04
CA ASP A 54 -16.78 -22.44 -20.42
C ASP A 54 -15.27 -22.33 -20.74
N GLY A 55 -14.69 -23.49 -21.09
CA GLY A 55 -13.83 -23.69 -22.26
C GLY A 55 -12.37 -23.22 -22.26
N HIS A 56 -12.04 -22.09 -21.63
CA HIS A 56 -10.68 -21.53 -21.66
C HIS A 56 -10.26 -21.02 -20.27
N ARG A 57 -9.07 -21.42 -19.79
CA ARG A 57 -8.54 -20.98 -18.49
C ARG A 57 -8.07 -19.54 -18.57
N GLU A 58 -9.02 -18.62 -18.63
CA GLU A 58 -8.74 -17.20 -18.67
C GLU A 58 -8.43 -16.67 -17.26
N VAL A 59 -7.41 -15.83 -17.13
CA VAL A 59 -6.92 -15.35 -15.84
C VAL A 59 -7.85 -14.26 -15.30
N ARG A 60 -8.37 -14.46 -14.08
CA ARG A 60 -9.20 -13.50 -13.34
C ARG A 60 -8.45 -12.17 -13.11
N GLY A 61 -9.21 -11.06 -13.15
CA GLY A 61 -8.70 -9.75 -12.74
C GLY A 61 -8.21 -9.78 -11.29
N HIS A 62 -6.98 -9.34 -11.06
CA HIS A 62 -6.36 -9.38 -9.73
C HIS A 62 -5.31 -8.28 -9.56
N TRP A 63 -4.94 -8.03 -8.31
CA TRP A 63 -3.84 -7.16 -7.95
C TRP A 63 -2.51 -7.89 -8.07
N ARG A 64 -1.61 -7.36 -8.88
CA ARG A 64 -0.21 -7.75 -8.83
C ARG A 64 0.48 -7.01 -7.68
N ARG A 65 1.06 -7.77 -6.75
CA ARG A 65 1.73 -7.24 -5.56
C ARG A 65 2.85 -6.26 -5.94
N PRO A 66 2.97 -5.12 -5.21
CA PRO A 66 4.11 -4.24 -5.37
C PRO A 66 5.39 -4.92 -4.91
N HIS A 67 6.51 -4.55 -5.51
CA HIS A 67 7.82 -5.09 -5.14
C HIS A 67 8.95 -4.14 -5.53
N PHE A 68 10.09 -4.31 -4.90
CA PHE A 68 11.32 -3.66 -5.32
C PHE A 68 12.02 -4.49 -6.40
N LYS A 69 12.61 -3.81 -7.39
CA LYS A 69 13.38 -4.44 -8.46
C LYS A 69 14.69 -3.69 -8.67
N MET A 70 15.78 -4.43 -8.89
CA MET A 70 17.01 -3.84 -9.42
C MET A 70 16.87 -3.64 -10.92
N GLN A 71 16.72 -2.39 -11.36
CA GLN A 71 16.56 -2.03 -12.76
C GLN A 71 17.92 -1.67 -13.39
N PRO A 72 18.29 -2.31 -14.52
CA PRO A 72 19.46 -1.92 -15.31
C PRO A 72 19.30 -0.53 -15.91
N HIS A 73 20.37 0.26 -15.95
CA HIS A 73 20.41 1.58 -16.58
C HIS A 73 21.85 2.00 -16.94
N GLY A 74 22.01 3.18 -17.55
CA GLY A 74 23.30 3.72 -17.98
C GLY A 74 23.81 3.13 -19.31
N PRO A 75 24.98 3.58 -19.79
CA PRO A 75 25.59 3.06 -21.01
C PRO A 75 25.73 1.54 -20.94
N ASN A 76 25.26 0.85 -21.98
CA ASN A 76 25.26 -0.62 -22.08
C ASN A 76 24.61 -1.34 -20.89
N ALA A 77 23.65 -0.72 -20.20
CA ALA A 77 22.98 -1.29 -19.02
C ALA A 77 23.98 -1.74 -17.93
N SER A 78 25.10 -1.02 -17.79
CA SER A 78 26.18 -1.35 -16.84
C SER A 78 25.84 -1.06 -15.38
N LEU A 79 24.89 -0.14 -15.12
CA LEU A 79 24.52 0.28 -13.77
C LEU A 79 23.20 -0.37 -13.31
N ARG A 80 22.96 -0.39 -12.00
CA ARG A 80 21.72 -0.91 -11.39
C ARG A 80 21.16 0.13 -10.43
N LYS A 81 19.85 0.38 -10.48
CA LYS A 81 19.13 1.21 -9.51
C LYS A 81 18.00 0.42 -8.87
N LEU A 82 17.79 0.61 -7.57
CA LEU A 82 16.63 0.04 -6.89
C LEU A 82 15.41 0.90 -7.22
N VAL A 83 14.37 0.29 -7.78
CA VAL A 83 13.10 0.96 -8.07
C VAL A 83 11.95 0.26 -7.36
N PHE A 84 10.99 1.04 -6.89
CA PHE A 84 9.72 0.53 -6.40
C PHE A 84 8.74 0.41 -7.56
N ILE A 85 8.28 -0.82 -7.82
CA ILE A 85 7.20 -1.08 -8.76
C ILE A 85 5.90 -1.12 -7.96
N GLY A 86 5.06 -0.11 -8.19
CA GLY A 86 3.78 0.03 -7.52
C GLY A 86 2.80 -1.10 -7.87
N PRO A 87 1.72 -1.23 -7.08
CA PRO A 87 0.69 -2.24 -7.34
C PRO A 87 0.05 -1.98 -8.71
N THR A 88 -0.19 -3.05 -9.48
CA THR A 88 -0.81 -2.96 -10.81
C THR A 88 -2.07 -3.81 -10.87
N ILE A 89 -3.13 -3.28 -11.47
CA ILE A 89 -4.34 -4.05 -11.78
C ILE A 89 -4.08 -4.87 -13.05
N VAL A 90 -4.21 -6.18 -12.96
CA VAL A 90 -4.17 -7.09 -14.11
C VAL A 90 -5.60 -7.39 -14.54
N ARG A 91 -5.88 -7.30 -15.86
CA ARG A 91 -7.23 -7.47 -16.45
C ARG A 91 -8.30 -6.57 -15.79
N PRO A 92 -8.15 -5.23 -15.89
CA PRO A 92 -9.12 -4.30 -15.32
C PRO A 92 -10.51 -4.44 -15.95
N ASP A 93 -10.59 -4.92 -17.19
CA ASP A 93 -11.82 -5.24 -17.94
C ASP A 93 -12.73 -6.27 -17.25
N ARG A 94 -12.20 -7.03 -16.28
CA ARG A 94 -12.89 -8.13 -15.59
C ARG A 94 -12.98 -7.95 -14.08
N LEU A 95 -12.55 -6.80 -13.57
CA LEU A 95 -13.01 -6.35 -12.27
C LEU A 95 -14.41 -5.81 -12.53
N GLY A 96 -15.45 -6.56 -12.12
CA GLY A 96 -16.85 -6.17 -12.32
C GLY A 96 -17.21 -4.89 -11.55
N LEU A 97 -16.70 -3.76 -12.04
CA LEU A 97 -16.92 -2.39 -11.58
C LEU A 97 -18.10 -1.77 -12.32
#